data_AF-A0A328L9J0-F1
#
_entry.id   AF-A0A328L9J0-F1
#
_cell.length_a   1.000
_cell.length_b   1.000
_cell.length_c   1.000
_cell.angle_alpha   90.00
_cell.angle_beta   90.00
_cell.angle_gamma   90.00
#
_symmetry.space_group_name_H-M   'P 1'
#
loop_
_entity.id
_entity.type
_entity.pdbx_description
1 polymer ?
#
loop_
_entity_poly.entity_id
_entity_poly.type
_entity_poly.pdbx_seq_one_letter_code
_entity_poly.pdbx_strand_id
1 'polypeptide(L)'
;MRDSPFFLFINLCNFLYIPIIVWVFGFSFVIGLTKKLYKILHTLSLGFFQNAGGTPTSIFEEIYSYAQTLENAWLFPSRKGDQPISKIQAYRQLQKAANFTSVESIGTHTMRKTLGFCFYKQTKDMAMLQEILNHSTPQITLKYIRINKEEKDNVLDNFHI
;
A
#
# COMPACT_ATOMS: atom_id res chain seq x y z
N MET A 1 14.57 27.41 -6.62
CA MET A 1 13.23 26.84 -6.83
C MET A 1 12.91 25.95 -5.64
N ARG A 2 12.39 26.56 -4.58
CA ARG A 2 12.25 25.96 -3.26
C ARG A 2 10.92 26.42 -2.65
N ASP A 3 9.85 26.38 -3.44
CA ASP A 3 8.60 27.10 -3.10
C ASP A 3 7.35 26.31 -3.48
N SER A 4 7.32 24.99 -3.20
CA SER A 4 6.08 24.23 -3.23
C SER A 4 5.53 24.07 -1.80
N PRO A 5 4.21 24.28 -1.58
CA PRO A 5 3.57 24.14 -0.26
C PRO A 5 3.69 22.73 0.34
N PHE A 6 4.11 21.74 -0.46
CA PHE A 6 4.46 20.39 -0.02
C PHE A 6 5.77 20.33 0.79
N PHE A 7 6.74 21.22 0.51
CA PHE A 7 8.03 21.27 1.23
C PHE A 7 7.89 21.94 2.60
N LEU A 8 6.93 22.86 2.74
CA LEU A 8 6.52 23.45 4.01
C LEU A 8 5.75 22.45 4.89
N PHE A 9 4.93 21.57 4.30
CA PHE A 9 4.16 20.56 5.03
C PHE A 9 5.05 19.45 5.63
N ILE A 10 6.06 19.00 4.89
CA ILE A 10 7.04 18.00 5.38
C ILE A 10 7.95 18.59 6.47
N ASN A 11 8.32 19.88 6.37
CA ASN A 11 9.05 20.56 7.45
C ASN A 11 8.17 20.83 8.68
N LEU A 12 6.86 21.07 8.51
CA LEU A 12 5.92 21.23 9.64
C LEU A 12 5.77 19.94 10.45
N CYS A 13 5.74 18.77 9.78
CA CYS A 13 5.68 17.48 10.46
C CYS A 13 6.98 17.12 11.21
N ASN A 14 8.15 17.57 10.73
CA ASN A 14 9.41 17.41 11.46
C ASN A 14 9.59 18.44 12.58
N PHE A 15 9.01 19.64 12.47
CA PHE A 15 9.15 20.70 13.47
C PHE A 15 8.18 20.57 14.65
N LEU A 16 7.04 19.88 14.47
CA LEU A 16 6.01 19.75 15.52
C LEU A 16 6.04 18.43 16.29
N TYR A 17 6.78 17.41 15.85
CA TYR A 17 6.83 16.12 16.57
C TYR A 17 8.06 15.94 17.48
N ILE A 18 9.10 16.77 17.30
CA ILE A 18 10.33 16.71 18.11
C ILE A 18 10.22 17.49 19.45
N PRO A 19 9.55 18.65 19.56
CA PRO A 19 9.53 19.39 20.83
C PRO A 19 8.56 18.82 21.88
N ILE A 20 7.56 18.00 21.50
CA ILE A 20 6.62 17.40 22.46
C ILE A 20 7.28 16.25 23.26
N ILE A 21 8.19 15.50 22.64
CA ILE A 21 8.92 14.41 23.33
C ILE A 21 10.07 14.95 24.19
N VAL A 22 10.69 16.06 23.78
CA VAL A 22 11.80 16.69 24.53
C VAL A 22 11.30 17.45 25.76
N TRP A 23 10.05 17.93 25.78
CA TRP A 23 9.47 18.60 26.97
C TRP A 23 8.90 17.62 28.01
N VAL A 24 8.55 16.40 27.62
CA VAL A 24 8.05 15.35 28.54
C VAL A 24 9.18 14.57 29.22
N PHE A 25 10.38 14.52 28.63
CA PHE A 25 11.51 13.77 29.17
C PHE A 25 12.77 14.64 29.25
N GLY A 26 12.77 15.59 30.19
CA GLY A 26 14.02 16.05 30.77
C GLY A 26 14.64 14.92 31.57
N PHE A 27 15.72 14.30 31.07
CA PHE A 27 16.85 13.82 31.87
C PHE A 27 17.93 13.19 30.97
N SER A 28 19.16 13.68 31.08
CA SER A 28 20.33 13.41 30.26
C SER A 28 20.96 12.00 30.41
N PHE A 29 20.17 10.92 30.42
CA PHE A 29 20.71 9.57 30.66
C PHE A 29 20.32 8.51 29.61
N VAL A 30 19.41 8.81 28.67
CA VAL A 30 18.82 7.80 27.75
C VAL A 30 19.29 7.94 26.29
N ILE A 31 20.38 8.65 26.02
CA ILE A 31 20.83 8.93 24.63
C ILE A 31 21.49 7.71 23.97
N GLY A 32 22.06 6.79 24.76
CA GLY A 32 22.69 5.57 24.25
C GLY A 32 21.69 4.50 23.80
N LEU A 33 20.61 4.30 24.57
CA LEU A 33 19.59 3.31 24.27
C LEU A 33 18.67 3.77 23.12
N THR A 34 18.33 5.06 23.08
CA THR A 34 17.50 5.65 22.01
C THR A 34 18.18 5.63 20.65
N LYS A 35 19.50 5.83 20.55
CA LYS A 35 20.21 5.67 19.27
C LYS A 35 20.18 4.23 18.76
N LYS A 36 20.31 3.25 19.65
CA LYS A 36 20.26 1.82 19.28
C LYS A 36 18.85 1.39 18.90
N LEU A 37 17.84 1.81 19.66
CA LEU A 37 16.43 1.58 19.33
C LEU A 37 16.04 2.31 18.04
N TYR A 38 16.50 3.54 17.81
CA TYR A 38 16.26 4.30 16.59
C TYR A 38 16.89 3.62 15.39
N LYS A 39 18.14 3.13 15.50
CA LYS A 39 18.80 2.40 14.42
C LYS A 39 18.05 1.10 14.11
N ILE A 40 17.54 0.39 15.13
CA ILE A 40 16.71 -0.81 14.96
C ILE A 40 15.36 -0.46 14.32
N LEU A 41 14.62 0.54 14.82
CA LEU A 41 13.36 0.98 14.22
C LEU A 41 13.54 1.51 12.80
N HIS A 42 14.61 2.25 12.52
CA HIS A 42 14.94 2.79 11.21
C HIS A 42 15.39 1.68 10.24
N THR A 43 16.15 0.68 10.71
CA THR A 43 16.49 -0.49 9.89
C THR A 43 15.27 -1.38 9.65
N LEU A 44 14.37 -1.52 10.62
CA LEU A 44 13.10 -2.23 10.45
C LEU A 44 12.14 -1.46 9.54
N SER A 45 12.10 -0.13 9.62
CA SER A 45 11.27 0.68 8.71
C SER A 45 11.86 0.70 7.30
N LEU A 46 13.18 0.86 7.11
CA LEU A 46 13.80 0.72 5.78
C LEU A 46 13.65 -0.69 5.22
N GLY A 47 13.79 -1.73 6.04
CA GLY A 47 13.58 -3.12 5.61
C GLY A 47 12.13 -3.37 5.20
N PHE A 48 11.18 -2.80 5.94
CA PHE A 48 9.76 -2.87 5.61
C PHE A 48 9.42 -2.07 4.35
N PHE A 49 10.02 -0.89 4.14
CA PHE A 49 9.80 -0.06 2.95
C PHE A 49 10.55 -0.51 1.70
N GLN A 50 11.73 -1.15 1.83
CA GLN A 50 12.45 -1.76 0.68
C GLN A 50 11.78 -3.06 0.24
N ASN A 51 11.21 -3.84 1.16
CA ASN A 51 10.41 -5.02 0.84
C ASN A 51 8.97 -4.68 0.42
N ALA A 52 8.47 -3.47 0.70
CA ALA A 52 7.22 -2.96 0.14
C ALA A 52 7.31 -2.65 -1.37
N GLY A 53 8.52 -2.66 -1.93
CA GLY A 53 8.76 -2.80 -3.37
C GLY A 53 8.83 -4.28 -3.79
N GLY A 54 7.96 -5.13 -3.23
CA GLY A 54 8.00 -6.58 -3.38
C GLY A 54 8.16 -6.98 -4.85
N THR A 55 9.34 -7.47 -5.19
CA THR A 55 9.54 -8.15 -6.47
C THR A 55 8.61 -9.36 -6.48
N PRO A 56 8.04 -9.76 -7.64
CA PRO A 56 7.12 -10.91 -7.73
C PRO A 56 7.68 -12.18 -7.07
N THR A 57 9.01 -12.30 -7.02
CA THR A 57 9.75 -13.36 -6.36
C THR A 57 9.45 -13.48 -4.87
N SER A 58 9.40 -12.38 -4.11
CA SER A 58 9.17 -12.45 -2.65
C SER A 58 7.79 -13.00 -2.30
N ILE A 59 6.76 -12.54 -3.02
CA ILE A 59 5.38 -12.99 -2.81
C ILE A 59 5.25 -14.46 -3.20
N PHE A 60 5.91 -14.88 -4.29
CA PHE A 60 5.89 -16.28 -4.70
C PHE A 60 6.51 -17.19 -3.62
N GLU A 61 7.66 -16.82 -3.06
CA GLU A 61 8.31 -17.58 -1.99
C GLU A 61 7.45 -17.66 -0.72
N GLU A 62 6.79 -16.56 -0.33
CA GLU A 62 5.86 -16.54 0.80
C GLU A 62 4.64 -17.45 0.56
N ILE A 63 4.04 -17.38 -0.64
CA ILE A 63 2.91 -18.25 -1.01
C ILE A 63 3.35 -19.71 -1.09
N TYR A 64 4.54 -19.97 -1.64
CA TYR A 64 5.07 -21.31 -1.81
C TYR A 64 5.39 -21.96 -0.46
N SER A 65 6.08 -21.25 0.43
CA SER A 65 6.33 -21.70 1.80
C SER A 65 5.03 -21.93 2.57
N TYR A 66 4.03 -21.04 2.43
CA TYR A 66 2.69 -21.27 2.97
C TYR A 66 2.03 -22.53 2.40
N ALA A 67 2.08 -22.72 1.08
CA ALA A 67 1.48 -23.87 0.41
C ALA A 67 2.09 -25.20 0.88
N GLN A 68 3.38 -25.23 1.18
CA GLN A 68 4.03 -26.43 1.74
C GLN A 68 3.53 -26.81 3.12
N THR A 69 3.01 -25.85 3.92
CA THR A 69 2.42 -26.16 5.22
C THR A 69 1.02 -26.79 5.14
N LEU A 70 0.44 -26.84 3.94
CA LEU A 70 -0.91 -27.33 3.74
C LEU A 70 -0.90 -28.78 3.26
N GLU A 71 -1.67 -29.63 3.94
CA GLU A 71 -1.96 -31.00 3.50
C GLU A 71 -3.26 -31.07 2.66
N ASN A 72 -3.73 -29.93 2.14
CA ASN A 72 -5.00 -29.81 1.42
C ASN A 72 -4.77 -29.50 -0.08
N ALA A 73 -5.71 -29.92 -0.94
CA ALA A 73 -5.70 -29.60 -2.37
C ALA A 73 -5.88 -28.11 -2.68
N TRP A 74 -6.47 -27.33 -1.77
CA TRP A 74 -6.76 -25.91 -1.96
C TRP A 74 -5.70 -25.02 -1.31
N LEU A 75 -5.20 -24.02 -2.06
CA LEU A 75 -4.24 -23.03 -1.54
C LEU A 75 -4.82 -22.21 -0.38
N PHE A 76 -6.12 -21.89 -0.42
CA PHE A 76 -6.81 -21.23 0.68
C PHE A 76 -7.99 -22.08 1.13
N PRO A 77 -7.76 -23.07 2.01
CA PRO A 77 -8.81 -23.97 2.44
C PRO A 77 -9.78 -23.27 3.39
N SER A 78 -11.06 -23.64 3.28
CA SER A 78 -12.08 -23.28 4.25
C SER A 78 -11.79 -23.97 5.58
N ARG A 79 -12.12 -23.31 6.69
CA ARG A 79 -12.11 -23.95 8.02
C ARG A 79 -13.24 -24.97 8.21
N LYS A 80 -14.24 -24.97 7.32
CA LYS A 80 -15.38 -25.87 7.35
C LYS A 80 -15.33 -26.76 6.11
N GLY A 81 -15.10 -28.05 6.33
CA GLY A 81 -15.07 -29.08 5.29
C GLY A 81 -13.85 -28.98 4.37
N ASP A 82 -13.85 -29.81 3.32
CA ASP A 82 -12.80 -29.87 2.30
C ASP A 82 -13.18 -29.04 1.07
N GLN A 83 -13.25 -27.73 1.25
CA GLN A 83 -13.66 -26.77 0.21
C GLN A 83 -12.76 -25.55 0.23
N PRO A 84 -12.63 -24.81 -0.88
CA PRO A 84 -11.90 -23.55 -0.88
C PRO A 84 -12.64 -22.49 -0.06
N ILE A 85 -11.92 -21.44 0.36
CA ILE A 85 -12.52 -20.29 1.01
C ILE A 85 -13.63 -19.67 0.13
N SER A 86 -14.77 -19.36 0.73
CA SER A 86 -15.83 -18.68 0.00
C SER A 86 -15.47 -17.22 -0.28
N LYS A 87 -15.98 -16.67 -1.39
CA LYS A 87 -15.76 -15.27 -1.79
C LYS A 87 -16.14 -14.29 -0.67
N ILE A 88 -17.22 -14.58 0.06
CA ILE A 88 -17.69 -13.77 1.19
C ILE A 88 -16.68 -13.79 2.33
N GLN A 89 -16.08 -14.95 2.63
CA GLN A 89 -15.07 -15.05 3.68
C GLN A 89 -13.78 -14.34 3.26
N ALA A 90 -13.34 -14.48 2.02
CA ALA A 90 -12.20 -13.72 1.50
C ALA A 90 -12.42 -12.20 1.64
N TYR A 91 -13.59 -11.69 1.23
CA TYR A 91 -13.97 -10.30 1.40
C TYR A 91 -13.95 -9.85 2.88
N ARG A 92 -14.46 -10.68 3.80
CA ARG A 92 -14.43 -10.38 5.24
C ARG A 92 -13.01 -10.30 5.79
N GLN A 93 -12.09 -11.15 5.34
CA GLN A 93 -10.68 -11.06 5.76
C GLN A 93 -10.02 -9.80 5.21
N LEU A 94 -10.30 -9.42 3.96
CA LEU A 94 -9.82 -8.17 3.37
C LEU A 94 -10.33 -6.95 4.14
N GLN A 95 -11.61 -6.94 4.53
CA GLN A 95 -12.17 -5.84 5.33
C GLN A 95 -11.53 -5.75 6.73
N LYS A 96 -11.22 -6.90 7.35
CA LYS A 96 -10.50 -6.90 8.64
C LYS A 96 -9.10 -6.32 8.49
N ALA A 97 -8.38 -6.67 7.42
CA ALA A 97 -7.08 -6.08 7.11
C ALA A 97 -7.19 -4.57 6.88
N ALA A 98 -8.19 -4.13 6.11
CA ALA A 98 -8.46 -2.70 5.87
C ALA A 98 -8.70 -1.93 7.18
N ASN A 99 -9.52 -2.49 8.07
CA ASN A 99 -9.81 -1.90 9.38
C ASN A 99 -8.55 -1.83 10.25
N PHE A 100 -7.69 -2.85 10.20
CA PHE A 100 -6.42 -2.87 10.93
C PHE A 100 -5.46 -1.78 10.46
N THR A 101 -5.48 -1.47 9.16
CA THR A 101 -4.64 -0.43 8.56
C THR A 101 -5.31 0.95 8.51
N SER A 102 -6.50 1.12 9.11
CA SER A 102 -7.31 2.35 9.05
C SER A 102 -7.59 2.85 7.62
N VAL A 103 -7.69 1.93 6.66
CA VAL A 103 -8.01 2.25 5.26
C VAL A 103 -9.53 2.17 5.09
N GLU A 104 -10.10 3.18 4.43
CA GLU A 104 -11.51 3.18 4.07
C GLU A 104 -11.82 1.93 3.22
N SER A 105 -12.82 1.16 3.66
CA SER A 105 -13.35 -0.08 3.06
C SER A 105 -12.71 -0.54 1.73
N ILE A 106 -12.03 -1.70 1.77
CA ILE A 106 -11.46 -2.32 0.56
C ILE A 106 -12.53 -3.22 -0.08
N GLY A 107 -13.08 -2.76 -1.20
CA GLY A 107 -13.95 -3.56 -2.06
C GLY A 107 -13.21 -4.63 -2.86
N THR A 108 -13.95 -5.60 -3.40
CA THR A 108 -13.40 -6.71 -4.23
C THR A 108 -12.61 -6.24 -5.46
N HIS A 109 -12.98 -5.08 -6.01
CA HIS A 109 -12.29 -4.48 -7.15
C HIS A 109 -11.28 -3.41 -6.76
N THR A 110 -11.25 -2.95 -5.50
CA THR A 110 -10.39 -1.83 -5.08
C THR A 110 -8.93 -2.19 -5.30
N MET A 111 -8.48 -3.34 -4.80
CA MET A 111 -7.09 -3.78 -4.94
C MET A 111 -6.66 -3.89 -6.41
N ARG A 112 -7.52 -4.45 -7.28
CA ARG A 112 -7.24 -4.58 -8.71
C ARG A 112 -7.16 -3.23 -9.43
N LYS A 113 -8.02 -2.28 -9.05
CA LYS A 113 -7.99 -0.90 -9.58
C LYS A 113 -6.74 -0.17 -9.12
N THR A 114 -6.39 -0.30 -7.84
CA THR A 114 -5.19 0.32 -7.28
C THR A 114 -3.92 -0.21 -7.94
N LEU A 115 -3.81 -1.53 -8.14
CA LEU A 115 -2.70 -2.13 -8.89
C LEU A 115 -2.60 -1.53 -10.30
N GLY A 116 -3.71 -1.53 -11.04
CA GLY A 116 -3.72 -1.01 -12.40
C GLY A 116 -3.42 0.48 -12.49
N PHE A 117 -3.91 1.27 -11.54
CA PHE A 117 -3.62 2.69 -11.44
C PHE A 117 -2.14 2.96 -11.14
N CYS A 118 -1.56 2.27 -10.14
CA CYS A 118 -0.15 2.40 -9.79
C CYS A 118 0.76 1.98 -10.96
N PHE A 119 0.44 0.86 -11.60
CA PHE A 119 1.15 0.40 -12.79
C PHE A 119 1.11 1.44 -13.90
N TYR A 120 -0.08 1.94 -14.26
CA TYR A 120 -0.23 2.95 -15.31
C TYR A 120 0.51 4.25 -14.98
N LYS A 121 0.49 4.70 -13.72
CA LYS A 121 1.22 5.90 -13.29
C LYS A 121 2.72 5.77 -13.48
N GLN A 122 3.28 4.58 -13.22
CA GLN A 122 4.72 4.32 -13.29
C GLN A 122 5.20 4.03 -14.72
N THR A 123 4.51 3.15 -15.45
CA THR A 123 4.98 2.68 -16.77
C THR A 123 4.40 3.48 -17.92
N LYS A 124 3.20 4.04 -17.74
CA LYS A 124 2.37 4.63 -18.81
C LYS A 124 2.09 3.66 -19.97
N ASP A 125 2.31 2.36 -19.78
CA ASP A 125 2.07 1.33 -20.78
C ASP A 125 0.62 0.82 -20.70
N MET A 126 -0.18 1.25 -21.67
CA MET A 126 -1.60 0.92 -21.75
C MET A 126 -1.84 -0.49 -22.28
N ALA A 127 -1.02 -0.95 -23.24
CA ALA A 127 -1.20 -2.26 -23.88
C ALA A 127 -0.91 -3.38 -22.89
N MET A 128 0.21 -3.27 -22.17
CA MET A 128 0.59 -4.25 -21.15
C MET A 128 -0.42 -4.27 -19.99
N LEU A 129 -0.91 -3.09 -19.57
CA LEU A 129 -1.92 -3.03 -18.52
C LEU A 129 -3.24 -3.68 -18.94
N GLN A 130 -3.65 -3.52 -20.20
CA GLN A 130 -4.84 -4.16 -20.74
C GLN A 130 -4.72 -5.69 -20.68
N GLU A 131 -3.55 -6.23 -21.04
CA GLU A 131 -3.25 -7.66 -20.99
C GLU A 131 -3.28 -8.18 -19.54
N ILE A 132 -2.60 -7.50 -18.61
CA ILE A 132 -2.59 -7.85 -17.17
C ILE A 132 -4.01 -7.86 -16.58
N LEU A 133 -4.84 -6.89 -16.98
CA LEU A 133 -6.22 -6.80 -16.51
C LEU A 133 -7.21 -7.61 -17.35
N ASN A 134 -6.75 -8.28 -18.42
CA ASN A 134 -7.56 -9.05 -19.34
C ASN A 134 -8.82 -8.28 -19.80
N HIS A 135 -8.66 -7.02 -20.19
CA HIS A 135 -9.74 -6.20 -20.70
C HIS A 135 -9.74 -6.22 -22.23
N SER A 136 -10.92 -6.13 -22.83
CA SER A 136 -11.07 -6.20 -24.28
C SER A 136 -10.62 -4.93 -25.00
N THR A 137 -10.71 -3.75 -24.36
CA THR A 137 -10.29 -2.49 -24.96
C THR A 137 -9.56 -1.57 -23.98
N PRO A 138 -8.67 -0.70 -24.47
CA PRO A 138 -7.96 0.26 -23.61
C PRO A 138 -8.91 1.21 -22.85
N GLN A 139 -10.00 1.61 -23.49
CA GLN A 139 -10.98 2.53 -22.92
C GLN A 139 -11.65 1.95 -21.67
N ILE A 140 -11.92 0.63 -21.66
CA ILE A 140 -12.46 -0.06 -20.50
C ILE A 140 -11.48 0.04 -19.32
N THR A 141 -10.19 -0.17 -19.59
CA THR A 141 -9.15 -0.09 -18.56
C THR A 141 -8.98 1.31 -18.00
N LEU A 142 -8.90 2.35 -18.84
CA LEU A 142 -8.79 3.75 -18.39
C LEU A 142 -9.97 4.14 -17.49
N LYS A 143 -11.18 3.74 -17.88
CA LYS A 143 -12.39 3.93 -17.06
C LYS A 143 -12.34 3.12 -15.76
N TYR A 144 -11.83 1.89 -15.83
CA TYR A 144 -11.72 1.00 -14.68
C TYR A 144 -10.80 1.54 -13.59
N ILE A 145 -9.62 2.05 -13.98
CA ILE A 145 -8.62 2.66 -13.07
C ILE A 145 -8.95 4.11 -12.69
N ARG A 146 -9.99 4.71 -13.29
CA ARG A 146 -10.48 6.08 -13.02
C ARG A 146 -9.46 7.20 -13.30
N ILE A 147 -8.52 7.00 -14.23
CA ILE A 147 -7.50 8.00 -14.55
C ILE A 147 -8.11 9.32 -15.03
N ASN A 148 -9.16 9.24 -15.86
CA ASN A 148 -9.87 10.42 -16.38
C ASN A 148 -10.51 11.28 -15.27
N LYS A 149 -10.82 10.70 -14.10
CA LYS A 149 -11.35 11.48 -12.98
C LYS A 149 -10.23 12.31 -12.37
N GLU A 150 -9.10 11.69 -12.08
CA GLU A 150 -7.94 12.36 -11.52
C GLU A 150 -7.40 13.47 -12.45
N GLU A 151 -7.32 13.22 -13.76
CA GLU A 151 -6.87 14.24 -14.73
C GLU A 151 -7.82 15.44 -14.77
N LYS A 152 -9.14 15.22 -14.68
CA LYS A 152 -10.12 16.30 -14.61
C LYS A 152 -10.03 17.08 -13.31
N ASP A 153 -9.96 16.37 -12.18
CA ASP A 153 -9.84 16.99 -10.86
C ASP A 153 -8.56 17.86 -10.80
N ASN A 154 -7.43 17.34 -11.31
CA ASN A 154 -6.17 18.10 -11.41
C ASN A 154 -6.27 19.33 -12.32
N VAL A 155 -6.97 19.25 -13.46
CA VAL A 155 -7.15 20.41 -14.35
C VAL A 155 -8.01 21.48 -13.68
N LEU A 156 -9.09 21.08 -13.00
CA LEU A 156 -9.97 21.99 -12.27
C LEU A 156 -9.26 22.67 -11.11
N ASP A 157 -8.44 21.94 -10.35
CA ASP A 157 -7.67 22.50 -9.24
C ASP A 157 -6.63 23.54 -9.69
N ASN A 158 -6.10 23.40 -10.91
CA ASN A 158 -5.15 24.36 -11.51
C ASN A 158 -5.84 25.48 -12.31
N PHE A 159 -7.16 25.43 -12.48
CA PHE A 159 -7.93 26.43 -13.21
C PHE A 159 -8.43 27.51 -12.25
N HIS A 160 -7.63 28.55 -12.06
CA HIS A 160 -8.02 29.76 -11.33
C HIS A 160 -8.37 30.89 -12.32
N ILE A 161 -9.55 31.50 -12.17
CA ILE A 161 -9.98 32.72 -12.87
C ILE A 161 -9.74 33.91 -11.95
#